data_AF-A0A5D2W5I5-F1
#
_entry.id   AF-A0A5D2W5I5-F1
#
_cell.length_a   1.000
_cell.length_b   1.000
_cell.length_c   1.000
_cell.angle_alpha   90.00
_cell.angle_beta   90.00
_cell.angle_gamma   90.00
#
_symmetry.space_group_name_H-M   'P 1'
#
loop_
_entity.id
_entity.type
_entity.pdbx_description
1 polymer ?
#
loop_
_entity_poly.entity_id
_entity_poly.type
_entity_poly.pdbx_seq_one_letter_code
_entity_poly.pdbx_strand_id
1 'polypeptide(L)'
;MAETKLEAKMVEAMQRRASVGTAMKSFNSVILKFPKIDESLRNCKAVFEQFDEDSNGAIDNEELKKCFNKLQISFTEEEEISDLFKACDFNQNMGIKFNEFIVLLCLVYLLKDNAPGHEGKSRMGMPNLEATFETFVDAFVFLDKNKDGFVSKNEMVQAINESGERSSGRIAMKRFEEMDWDKNGSVSFKEFLFAFTNWVGIDDAEDDEDEEEGTV
;
A
#
# COMPACT_ATOMS: atom_id res chain seq x y z
N MET A 1 -7.81 0.81 -20.68
CA MET A 1 -6.68 1.57 -21.29
C MET A 1 -5.99 2.49 -20.28
N ALA A 2 -6.69 3.08 -19.32
CA ALA A 2 -6.08 3.93 -18.29
C ALA A 2 -5.37 3.12 -17.18
N GLU A 3 -6.02 2.07 -16.68
CA GLU A 3 -5.46 1.16 -15.66
C GLU A 3 -4.10 0.57 -16.07
N THR A 4 -3.98 0.13 -17.32
CA THR A 4 -2.74 -0.39 -17.90
C THR A 4 -1.61 0.65 -17.97
N LYS A 5 -1.92 1.96 -18.09
CA LYS A 5 -0.89 3.02 -18.13
C LYS A 5 -0.33 3.28 -16.73
N LEU A 6 -1.20 3.31 -15.72
CA LEU A 6 -0.78 3.46 -14.33
C LEU A 6 0.02 2.24 -13.86
N GLU A 7 -0.44 1.03 -14.18
CA GLU A 7 0.29 -0.20 -13.87
C GLU A 7 1.68 -0.22 -14.52
N ALA A 8 1.80 0.17 -15.79
CA ALA A 8 3.09 0.29 -16.45
C ALA A 8 4.03 1.27 -15.72
N LYS A 9 3.53 2.44 -15.30
CA LYS A 9 4.30 3.41 -14.49
C LYS A 9 4.75 2.81 -13.15
N MET A 10 3.90 2.01 -12.51
CA MET A 10 4.22 1.35 -11.24
C MET A 10 5.30 0.28 -11.43
N VAL A 11 5.20 -0.55 -12.47
CA VAL A 11 6.21 -1.55 -12.83
C VAL A 11 7.55 -0.88 -13.10
N GLU A 12 7.57 0.19 -13.90
CA GLU A 12 8.79 0.97 -14.17
C GLU A 12 9.39 1.58 -12.90
N ALA A 13 8.56 2.07 -11.97
CA ALA A 13 9.02 2.57 -10.68
C ALA A 13 9.64 1.46 -9.82
N MET A 14 9.00 0.28 -9.79
CA MET A 14 9.52 -0.89 -9.06
C MET A 14 10.83 -1.40 -9.62
N GLN A 15 10.95 -1.51 -10.94
CA GLN A 15 12.18 -1.92 -11.60
C GLN A 15 13.34 -0.98 -11.30
N ARG A 16 13.08 0.33 -11.26
CA ARG A 16 14.08 1.32 -10.85
C ARG A 16 14.49 1.13 -9.40
N ARG A 17 13.55 0.98 -8.47
CA ARG A 17 13.87 0.69 -7.05
C ARG A 17 14.64 -0.63 -6.91
N ALA A 18 14.26 -1.67 -7.64
CA ALA A 18 14.96 -2.94 -7.69
C ALA A 18 16.38 -2.86 -8.28
N SER A 19 16.68 -1.83 -9.08
CA SER A 19 18.04 -1.56 -9.57
C SER A 19 18.95 -0.93 -8.50
N VAL A 20 18.39 -0.14 -7.59
CA VAL A 20 19.08 0.38 -6.39
C VAL A 20 19.32 -0.75 -5.38
N GLY A 21 18.42 -1.74 -5.37
CA GLY A 21 18.46 -2.88 -4.46
C GLY A 21 17.82 -2.56 -3.11
N THR A 22 17.56 -3.60 -2.34
CA THR A 22 16.97 -3.48 -1.00
C THR A 22 17.95 -3.95 0.06
N ALA A 23 17.94 -3.27 1.22
CA ALA A 23 18.69 -3.72 2.40
C ALA A 23 17.98 -4.87 3.15
N MET A 24 16.76 -5.25 2.70
CA MET A 24 15.98 -6.31 3.31
C MET A 24 16.68 -7.67 3.20
N LYS A 25 16.81 -8.35 4.35
CA LYS A 25 17.49 -9.66 4.45
C LYS A 25 16.52 -10.83 4.51
N SER A 26 15.31 -10.61 5.01
CA SER A 26 14.28 -11.63 5.13
C SER A 26 12.90 -10.99 5.16
N PHE A 27 11.91 -11.70 4.63
CA PHE A 27 10.52 -11.26 4.70
C PHE A 27 10.03 -11.11 6.14
N ASN A 28 10.51 -11.94 7.08
CA ASN A 28 10.22 -11.82 8.51
C ASN A 28 10.64 -10.46 9.11
N SER A 29 11.61 -9.77 8.51
CA SER A 29 12.01 -8.42 8.93
C SER A 29 10.89 -7.41 8.74
N VAL A 30 9.94 -7.66 7.83
CA VAL A 30 8.74 -6.83 7.65
C VAL A 30 7.76 -7.07 8.78
N ILE A 31 7.53 -8.33 9.15
CA ILE A 31 6.65 -8.72 10.25
C ILE A 31 7.08 -8.07 11.56
N LEU A 32 8.38 -8.01 11.83
CA LEU A 32 8.92 -7.34 13.03
C LEU A 32 8.66 -5.82 13.06
N LYS A 33 8.37 -5.21 11.90
CA LYS A 33 8.02 -3.79 11.80
C LYS A 33 6.51 -3.55 11.94
N PHE A 34 5.66 -4.59 11.97
CA PHE A 34 4.19 -4.43 12.01
C PHE A 34 3.70 -3.50 13.11
N PRO A 35 4.19 -3.56 14.37
CA PRO A 35 3.73 -2.62 15.41
C PRO A 35 4.04 -1.15 15.08
N LYS A 36 5.19 -0.88 14.46
CA LYS A 36 5.56 0.48 14.04
C LYS A 36 4.78 0.94 12.81
N ILE A 37 4.49 0.00 11.91
CA ILE A 37 3.66 0.23 10.74
C ILE A 37 2.24 0.57 11.21
N ASP A 38 1.62 -0.24 12.07
CA ASP A 38 0.31 0.03 12.68
C ASP A 38 0.27 1.42 13.34
N GLU A 39 1.23 1.74 14.20
CA GLU A 39 1.32 3.07 14.83
C GLU A 39 1.40 4.20 13.79
N SER A 40 2.23 4.03 12.76
CA SER A 40 2.38 5.02 11.69
C SER A 40 1.09 5.18 10.88
N LEU A 41 0.37 4.10 10.62
CA LEU A 41 -0.87 4.12 9.87
C LEU A 41 -1.99 4.73 10.72
N ARG A 42 -2.14 4.38 12.00
CA ARG A 42 -3.07 5.04 12.93
C ARG A 42 -2.84 6.55 13.02
N ASN A 43 -1.58 7.00 13.05
CA ASN A 43 -1.27 8.43 13.00
C ASN A 43 -1.70 9.12 11.69
N CYS A 44 -1.80 8.36 10.59
CA CYS A 44 -2.35 8.83 9.33
C CYS A 44 -3.90 8.89 9.35
N LYS A 45 -4.58 8.24 10.29
CA LYS A 45 -6.06 8.32 10.41
C LYS A 45 -6.53 9.75 10.68
N ALA A 46 -5.83 10.49 11.54
CA ALA A 46 -6.11 11.92 11.76
C ALA A 46 -5.91 12.79 10.51
N VAL A 47 -5.11 12.34 9.54
CA VAL A 47 -4.96 13.02 8.25
C VAL A 47 -6.12 12.68 7.33
N PHE A 48 -6.54 11.41 7.31
CA PHE A 48 -7.74 10.96 6.60
C PHE A 48 -9.00 11.70 7.06
N GLU A 49 -9.26 11.75 8.37
CA GLU A 49 -10.40 12.45 8.97
C GLU A 49 -10.39 13.97 8.71
N GLN A 50 -9.22 14.57 8.44
CA GLN A 50 -9.13 15.97 8.05
C GLN A 50 -9.52 16.24 6.60
N PHE A 51 -9.58 15.20 5.76
CA PHE A 51 -9.90 15.28 4.35
C PHE A 51 -11.30 14.77 4.01
N ASP A 52 -11.82 13.87 4.83
CA ASP A 52 -13.24 13.48 4.89
C ASP A 52 -14.05 14.63 5.51
N GLU A 53 -14.43 15.61 4.68
CA GLU A 53 -15.06 16.87 5.13
C GLU A 53 -16.50 16.65 5.62
N ASP A 54 -17.20 15.68 5.02
CA ASP A 54 -18.55 15.32 5.42
C ASP A 54 -18.60 14.22 6.50
N SER A 55 -17.44 13.67 6.89
CA SER A 55 -17.28 12.63 7.92
C SER A 55 -18.09 11.38 7.60
N ASN A 56 -18.20 11.02 6.33
CA ASN A 56 -18.94 9.84 5.87
C ASN A 56 -18.12 8.54 5.96
N GLY A 57 -16.83 8.63 6.33
CA GLY A 57 -15.90 7.50 6.45
C GLY A 57 -15.21 7.12 5.14
N ALA A 58 -15.34 7.92 4.08
CA ALA A 58 -14.76 7.68 2.77
C ALA A 58 -14.43 9.01 2.04
N ILE A 59 -13.25 9.08 1.43
CA ILE A 59 -12.81 10.25 0.67
C ILE A 59 -13.33 10.15 -0.76
N ASP A 60 -14.16 11.11 -1.16
CA ASP A 60 -14.64 11.20 -2.54
C ASP A 60 -13.61 11.82 -3.49
N ASN A 61 -13.96 11.94 -4.78
CA ASN A 61 -13.05 12.49 -5.79
C ASN A 61 -12.73 13.99 -5.57
N GLU A 62 -13.69 14.78 -5.07
CA GLU A 62 -13.51 16.21 -4.80
C GLU A 62 -12.61 16.42 -3.58
N GLU A 63 -12.85 15.67 -2.51
CA GLU A 63 -12.04 15.64 -1.30
C GLU A 63 -10.61 15.17 -1.58
N LEU A 64 -10.45 14.13 -2.41
CA LEU A 64 -9.13 13.67 -2.83
C LEU A 64 -8.34 14.77 -3.55
N LYS A 65 -8.98 15.54 -4.44
CA LYS A 65 -8.34 16.67 -5.13
C LYS A 65 -7.88 17.74 -4.13
N LYS A 66 -8.70 18.06 -3.13
CA LYS A 66 -8.31 18.99 -2.05
C LYS A 66 -7.14 18.43 -1.23
N CYS A 67 -7.15 17.12 -0.97
CA CYS A 67 -6.07 16.42 -0.27
C CYS A 67 -4.73 16.58 -0.98
N PHE A 68 -4.67 16.29 -2.28
CA PHE A 68 -3.44 16.47 -3.05
C PHE A 68 -2.95 17.91 -3.09
N ASN A 69 -3.87 18.89 -3.18
CA ASN A 69 -3.50 20.30 -3.09
C ASN A 69 -2.90 20.66 -1.72
N LYS A 70 -3.49 20.18 -0.62
CA LYS A 70 -3.02 20.46 0.76
C LYS A 70 -1.68 19.79 1.05
N LEU A 71 -1.49 18.56 0.58
CA LEU A 71 -0.22 17.83 0.71
C LEU A 71 0.86 18.35 -0.24
N GLN A 72 0.58 19.41 -1.02
CA GLN A 72 1.49 19.98 -2.03
C GLN A 72 1.92 18.94 -3.06
N ILE A 73 1.06 17.95 -3.30
CA ILE A 73 1.27 16.88 -4.26
C ILE A 73 0.78 17.42 -5.61
N SER A 74 1.69 18.03 -6.36
CA SER A 74 1.44 18.40 -7.76
C SER A 74 1.23 17.16 -8.64
N PHE A 75 0.01 16.95 -9.12
CA PHE A 75 -0.26 16.17 -10.33
C PHE A 75 -0.41 17.15 -11.49
N THR A 76 0.15 16.81 -12.65
CA THR A 76 0.09 17.68 -13.82
C THR A 76 -1.20 17.50 -14.61
N GLU A 77 -1.86 16.35 -14.46
CA GLU A 77 -3.04 15.98 -15.24
C GLU A 77 -4.15 15.50 -14.29
N GLU A 78 -5.38 16.02 -14.44
CA GLU A 78 -6.55 15.55 -13.68
C GLU A 78 -6.84 14.05 -13.95
N GLU A 79 -6.47 13.57 -15.13
CA GLU A 79 -6.57 12.15 -15.48
C GLU A 79 -5.70 11.27 -14.57
N GLU A 80 -4.53 11.73 -14.12
CA GLU A 80 -3.67 10.95 -13.21
C GLU A 80 -4.32 10.76 -11.83
N ILE A 81 -5.02 11.78 -11.34
CA ILE A 81 -5.78 11.70 -10.08
C ILE A 81 -6.94 10.72 -10.22
N SER A 82 -7.66 10.78 -11.34
CA SER A 82 -8.77 9.87 -11.65
C SER A 82 -8.30 8.42 -11.79
N ASP A 83 -7.14 8.21 -12.43
CA ASP A 83 -6.55 6.89 -12.60
C ASP A 83 -6.09 6.30 -11.26
N LEU A 84 -5.47 7.11 -10.41
CA LEU A 84 -5.09 6.70 -9.05
C LEU A 84 -6.31 6.37 -8.19
N PHE A 85 -7.35 7.20 -8.24
CA PHE A 85 -8.60 6.96 -7.54
C PHE A 85 -9.19 5.61 -7.93
N LYS A 86 -9.37 5.36 -9.23
CA LYS A 86 -9.92 4.10 -9.75
C LYS A 86 -9.07 2.88 -9.43
N ALA A 87 -7.75 3.05 -9.37
CA ALA A 87 -6.85 1.95 -9.05
C ALA A 87 -6.85 1.57 -7.57
N CYS A 88 -7.33 2.45 -6.68
CA CYS A 88 -7.40 2.21 -5.24
C CYS A 88 -8.82 1.92 -4.75
N ASP A 89 -9.86 2.30 -5.49
CA ASP A 89 -11.26 1.98 -5.20
C ASP A 89 -11.56 0.50 -5.53
N PHE A 90 -11.12 -0.40 -4.64
CA PHE A 90 -11.25 -1.86 -4.83
C PHE A 90 -12.68 -2.34 -4.64
N ASN A 91 -13.43 -1.68 -3.76
CA ASN A 91 -14.81 -2.05 -3.45
C ASN A 91 -15.83 -1.40 -4.42
N GLN A 92 -15.38 -0.51 -5.31
CA GLN A 92 -16.17 0.19 -6.34
C GLN A 92 -17.34 1.00 -5.77
N ASN A 93 -17.20 1.49 -4.53
CA ASN A 93 -18.23 2.30 -3.87
C ASN A 93 -18.13 3.79 -4.23
N MET A 94 -17.18 4.19 -5.09
CA MET A 94 -16.87 5.59 -5.43
C MET A 94 -16.42 6.45 -4.23
N GLY A 95 -15.81 5.85 -3.22
CA GLY A 95 -15.29 6.53 -2.04
C GLY A 95 -14.12 5.78 -1.41
N ILE A 96 -12.99 6.44 -1.27
CA ILE A 96 -11.75 5.82 -0.77
C ILE A 96 -11.84 5.68 0.75
N LYS A 97 -11.97 4.44 1.24
CA LYS A 97 -11.89 4.15 2.68
C LYS A 97 -10.47 4.32 3.20
N PHE A 98 -10.31 4.26 4.52
CA PHE A 98 -9.02 4.48 5.16
C PHE A 98 -7.90 3.55 4.65
N ASN A 99 -8.16 2.25 4.49
CA ASN A 99 -7.20 1.29 3.94
C ASN A 99 -6.82 1.62 2.49
N GLU A 100 -7.80 1.95 1.64
CA GLU A 100 -7.61 2.38 0.26
C GLU A 100 -6.83 3.70 0.18
N PHE A 101 -7.01 4.60 1.16
CA PHE A 101 -6.27 5.84 1.27
C PHE A 101 -4.78 5.61 1.55
N ILE A 102 -4.44 4.62 2.39
CA ILE A 102 -3.05 4.22 2.63
C ILE A 102 -2.41 3.65 1.35
N VAL A 103 -3.14 2.80 0.61
CA VAL A 103 -2.69 2.28 -0.69
C VAL A 103 -2.43 3.44 -1.63
N LEU A 104 -3.37 4.37 -1.75
CA LEU A 104 -3.25 5.56 -2.59
C LEU A 104 -2.01 6.38 -2.23
N LEU A 105 -1.81 6.73 -0.96
CA LEU A 105 -0.63 7.50 -0.54
C LEU A 105 0.68 6.76 -0.85
N CYS A 106 0.71 5.43 -0.68
CA CYS A 106 1.87 4.63 -1.04
C CYS A 106 2.15 4.64 -2.56
N LEU A 107 1.10 4.59 -3.40
CA LEU A 107 1.26 4.72 -4.85
C LEU A 107 1.78 6.10 -5.25
N VAL A 108 1.26 7.15 -4.63
CA VAL A 108 1.77 8.51 -4.86
C VAL A 108 3.23 8.63 -4.43
N TYR A 109 3.60 8.04 -3.29
CA TYR A 109 4.99 7.98 -2.82
C TYR A 109 5.92 7.30 -3.84
N LEU A 110 5.48 6.18 -4.43
CA LEU A 110 6.24 5.42 -5.43
C LEU A 110 6.40 6.20 -6.74
N LEU A 111 5.32 6.82 -7.23
CA LEU A 111 5.28 7.47 -8.53
C LEU A 111 5.95 8.86 -8.55
N LYS A 112 6.01 9.54 -7.40
CA LYS A 112 6.64 10.86 -7.28
C LYS A 112 8.17 10.87 -7.19
N ASP A 113 8.82 9.73 -7.21
CA ASP A 113 10.29 9.59 -7.15
C ASP A 113 11.03 10.06 -8.44
N ASN A 114 10.39 10.89 -9.27
CA ASN A 114 10.87 11.28 -10.60
C ASN A 114 11.53 12.66 -10.64
N ALA A 115 11.65 13.39 -9.52
CA ALA A 115 12.29 14.70 -9.49
C ALA A 115 13.75 14.60 -8.99
N PRO A 116 14.77 14.67 -9.87
CA PRO A 116 16.16 14.82 -9.42
C PRO A 116 16.29 16.12 -8.61
N GLY A 117 16.76 16.03 -7.36
CA GLY A 117 17.07 17.18 -6.51
C GLY A 117 16.32 17.28 -5.17
N HIS A 118 15.45 16.33 -4.81
CA HIS A 118 14.85 16.25 -3.47
C HIS A 118 15.58 15.24 -2.57
N GLU A 119 16.88 15.45 -2.36
CA GLU A 119 17.64 14.72 -1.35
C GLU A 119 17.41 15.39 0.02
N GLY A 120 16.68 14.72 0.91
CA GLY A 120 16.68 15.04 2.36
C GLY A 120 15.51 15.83 2.94
N LYS A 121 14.36 15.94 2.26
CA LYS A 121 13.10 16.42 2.86
C LYS A 121 12.03 15.34 2.79
N SER A 122 11.23 15.22 3.85
CA SER A 122 10.05 14.34 3.91
C SER A 122 9.15 14.64 2.70
N ARG A 123 8.98 13.67 1.79
CA ARG A 123 8.25 13.79 0.51
C ARG A 123 6.80 14.24 0.67
N MET A 124 6.17 13.88 1.78
CA MET A 124 4.77 14.17 2.12
C MET A 124 4.62 14.91 3.45
N GLY A 125 5.74 15.35 4.06
CA GLY A 125 5.70 15.96 5.40
C GLY A 125 5.34 14.98 6.52
N MET A 126 5.30 13.67 6.24
CA MET A 126 4.94 12.61 7.18
C MET A 126 6.06 11.55 7.23
N PRO A 127 7.15 11.80 7.97
CA PRO A 127 8.36 10.96 7.89
C PRO A 127 8.14 9.52 8.37
N ASN A 128 7.28 9.33 9.39
CA ASN A 128 6.93 7.99 9.88
C ASN A 128 6.18 7.18 8.83
N LEU A 129 5.25 7.84 8.11
CA LEU A 129 4.47 7.21 7.04
C LEU A 129 5.34 6.89 5.82
N GLU A 130 6.27 7.77 5.48
CA GLU A 130 7.25 7.51 4.42
C GLU A 130 8.15 6.32 4.73
N ALA A 131 8.59 6.14 5.99
CA ALA A 131 9.34 4.96 6.40
C ALA A 131 8.53 3.65 6.30
N THR A 132 7.22 3.75 6.50
CA THR A 132 6.27 2.65 6.27
C THR A 132 6.16 2.31 4.78
N PHE A 133 5.95 3.30 3.91
CA PHE A 133 5.91 3.10 2.47
C PHE A 133 7.22 2.56 1.91
N GLU A 134 8.36 3.06 2.36
CA GLU A 134 9.66 2.52 1.97
C GLU A 134 9.79 1.06 2.40
N THR A 135 9.27 0.68 3.57
CA THR A 135 9.24 -0.73 4.00
C THR A 135 8.38 -1.60 3.09
N PHE A 136 7.25 -1.10 2.58
CA PHE A 136 6.41 -1.83 1.62
C PHE A 136 7.08 -1.98 0.26
N VAL A 137 7.71 -0.91 -0.25
CA VAL A 137 8.46 -0.95 -1.50
C VAL A 137 9.64 -1.92 -1.39
N ASP A 138 10.42 -1.85 -0.31
CA ASP A 138 11.52 -2.79 -0.04
C ASP A 138 11.05 -4.23 0.03
N ALA A 139 9.91 -4.48 0.68
CA ALA A 139 9.33 -5.82 0.77
C ALA A 139 8.94 -6.36 -0.59
N PHE A 140 8.30 -5.54 -1.43
CA PHE A 140 7.93 -5.95 -2.78
C PHE A 140 9.16 -6.21 -3.66
N VAL A 141 10.15 -5.32 -3.64
CA VAL A 141 11.43 -5.49 -4.35
C VAL A 141 12.19 -6.74 -3.87
N PHE A 142 12.08 -7.10 -2.60
CA PHE A 142 12.67 -8.33 -2.07
C PHE A 142 11.98 -9.60 -2.60
N LEU A 143 10.65 -9.55 -2.76
CA LEU A 143 9.83 -10.63 -3.30
C LEU A 143 10.04 -10.79 -4.81
N ASP A 144 9.96 -9.71 -5.59
CA ASP A 144 10.11 -9.68 -7.05
C ASP A 144 11.58 -9.87 -7.47
N LYS A 145 12.01 -11.14 -7.57
CA LYS A 145 13.41 -11.51 -7.85
C LYS A 145 13.75 -11.29 -9.31
N ASN A 146 12.82 -11.59 -10.21
CA ASN A 146 13.04 -11.47 -11.65
C ASN A 146 12.88 -10.01 -12.15
N LYS A 147 12.34 -9.12 -11.30
CA LYS A 147 12.12 -7.68 -11.55
C LYS A 147 11.13 -7.43 -12.68
N ASP A 148 10.16 -8.31 -12.85
CA ASP A 148 9.12 -8.15 -13.86
C ASP A 148 7.99 -7.20 -13.40
N GLY A 149 8.03 -6.75 -12.13
CA GLY A 149 7.04 -5.87 -11.53
C GLY A 149 5.87 -6.60 -10.87
N PHE A 150 5.91 -7.93 -10.85
CA PHE A 150 4.92 -8.80 -10.25
C PHE A 150 5.60 -9.81 -9.32
N VAL A 151 4.87 -10.31 -8.33
CA VAL A 151 5.35 -11.39 -7.48
C VAL A 151 4.65 -12.67 -7.92
N SER A 152 5.42 -13.62 -8.43
CA SER A 152 4.92 -14.95 -8.76
C SER A 152 4.83 -15.83 -7.51
N LYS A 153 4.03 -16.90 -7.61
CA LYS A 153 3.96 -17.92 -6.55
C LYS A 153 5.32 -18.51 -6.19
N ASN A 154 6.18 -18.71 -7.19
CA ASN A 154 7.51 -19.26 -6.98
C ASN A 154 8.40 -18.30 -6.19
N GLU A 155 8.33 -17.01 -6.50
CA GLU A 155 9.05 -15.96 -5.78
C GLU A 155 8.61 -15.82 -4.34
N MET A 156 7.30 -15.84 -4.08
CA MET A 156 6.76 -15.85 -2.73
C MET A 156 7.28 -17.05 -1.91
N VAL A 157 7.24 -18.25 -2.49
CA VAL A 157 7.74 -19.47 -1.83
C VAL A 157 9.24 -19.40 -1.59
N GLN A 158 10.02 -18.88 -2.53
CA GLN A 158 11.46 -18.70 -2.36
C GLN A 158 11.79 -17.71 -1.24
N ALA A 159 11.18 -16.52 -1.26
CA ALA A 159 11.41 -15.48 -0.27
C ALA A 159 11.09 -15.93 1.17
N ILE A 160 10.05 -16.75 1.33
CA ILE A 160 9.67 -17.29 2.64
C ILE A 160 10.60 -18.46 3.04
N ASN A 161 11.03 -19.32 2.11
CA ASN A 161 11.95 -20.42 2.41
C ASN A 161 13.39 -19.95 2.69
N GLU A 162 13.82 -18.82 2.13
CA GLU A 162 15.10 -18.17 2.42
C GLU A 162 15.24 -17.77 3.90
N SER A 163 14.12 -17.68 4.64
CA SER A 163 14.13 -17.44 6.10
C SER A 163 14.57 -18.65 6.95
N GLY A 164 14.70 -19.85 6.36
CA GLY A 164 15.20 -21.06 7.03
C GLY A 164 14.13 -21.88 7.78
N GLU A 165 12.87 -21.45 7.75
CA GLU A 165 11.76 -22.23 8.29
C GLU A 165 11.39 -23.36 7.31
N ARG A 166 11.20 -24.59 7.81
CA ARG A 166 10.93 -25.80 6.99
C ARG A 166 9.43 -26.08 6.78
N SER A 167 8.55 -25.30 7.39
CA SER A 167 7.08 -25.45 7.38
C SER A 167 6.36 -24.41 6.49
N SER A 168 7.11 -23.71 5.65
CA SER A 168 6.75 -22.38 5.15
C SER A 168 6.04 -22.38 3.80
N GLY A 169 6.10 -23.47 3.04
CA GLY A 169 5.43 -23.55 1.72
C GLY A 169 3.91 -23.41 1.79
N ARG A 170 3.27 -23.95 2.84
CA ARG A 170 1.81 -23.80 3.04
C ARG A 170 1.43 -22.37 3.46
N ILE A 171 2.26 -21.74 4.28
CA ILE A 171 2.06 -20.36 4.72
C ILE A 171 2.25 -19.42 3.51
N ALA A 172 3.33 -19.60 2.74
CA ALA A 172 3.60 -18.85 1.53
C ALA A 172 2.46 -18.96 0.51
N MET A 173 1.93 -20.17 0.30
CA MET A 173 0.81 -20.38 -0.60
C MET A 173 -0.47 -19.69 -0.11
N LYS A 174 -0.78 -19.77 1.19
CA LYS A 174 -1.92 -19.06 1.76
C LYS A 174 -1.78 -17.54 1.61
N ARG A 175 -0.61 -16.99 1.92
CA ARG A 175 -0.33 -15.55 1.81
C ARG A 175 -0.38 -15.07 0.36
N PHE A 176 0.09 -15.90 -0.57
CA PHE A 176 -0.06 -15.64 -1.99
C PHE A 176 -1.53 -15.60 -2.41
N GLU A 177 -2.33 -16.60 -2.00
CA GLU A 177 -3.77 -16.67 -2.30
C GLU A 177 -4.57 -15.52 -1.68
N GLU A 178 -4.14 -15.00 -0.53
CA GLU A 178 -4.72 -13.81 0.11
C GLU A 178 -4.38 -12.51 -0.64
N MET A 179 -3.29 -12.50 -1.43
CA MET A 179 -2.85 -11.34 -2.23
C MET A 179 -3.40 -11.37 -3.65
N ASP A 180 -3.38 -12.52 -4.32
CA ASP A 180 -3.81 -12.74 -5.71
C ASP A 180 -5.34 -12.71 -5.81
N TRP A 181 -5.92 -11.51 -5.64
CA TRP A 181 -7.36 -11.30 -5.53
C TRP A 181 -8.08 -11.57 -6.86
N ASP A 182 -7.47 -11.16 -7.98
CA ASP A 182 -8.01 -11.40 -9.31
C ASP A 182 -7.74 -12.83 -9.84
N LYS A 183 -6.89 -13.59 -9.14
CA LYS A 183 -6.50 -14.98 -9.44
C LYS A 183 -5.83 -15.14 -10.79
N ASN A 184 -5.13 -14.10 -11.26
CA ASN A 184 -4.36 -14.16 -12.49
C ASN A 184 -3.05 -14.97 -12.33
N GLY A 185 -2.69 -15.33 -11.09
CA GLY A 185 -1.51 -16.14 -10.77
C GLY A 185 -0.23 -15.33 -10.55
N SER A 186 -0.36 -14.00 -10.45
CA SER A 186 0.71 -13.05 -10.18
C SER A 186 0.18 -11.94 -9.29
N VAL A 187 0.95 -11.54 -8.28
CA VAL A 187 0.56 -10.45 -7.37
C VAL A 187 1.16 -9.14 -7.86
N SER A 188 0.30 -8.20 -8.23
CA SER A 188 0.68 -6.82 -8.53
C SER A 188 1.05 -6.06 -7.25
N PHE A 189 1.73 -4.90 -7.39
CA PHE A 189 2.04 -4.08 -6.21
C PHE A 189 0.78 -3.56 -5.49
N LYS A 190 -0.30 -3.28 -6.23
CA LYS A 190 -1.58 -2.84 -5.64
C LYS A 190 -2.16 -3.91 -4.73
N GLU A 191 -2.23 -5.14 -5.23
CA GLU A 191 -2.69 -6.32 -4.49
C GLU A 191 -1.84 -6.61 -3.26
N PHE A 192 -0.51 -6.52 -3.42
CA PHE A 192 0.42 -6.63 -2.31
C PHE A 192 0.12 -5.61 -1.20
N LEU A 193 -0.03 -4.33 -1.56
CA LEU A 193 -0.30 -3.26 -0.58
C LEU A 193 -1.63 -3.49 0.14
N PHE A 194 -2.68 -3.82 -0.59
CA PHE A 194 -4.01 -4.04 -0.03
C PHE A 194 -4.03 -5.21 0.96
N ALA A 195 -3.38 -6.34 0.62
CA ALA A 195 -3.24 -7.46 1.53
C ALA A 195 -2.43 -7.07 2.78
N PHE A 196 -1.35 -6.29 2.60
CA PHE A 196 -0.50 -5.84 3.71
C PHE A 196 -1.21 -4.90 4.68
N THR A 197 -2.00 -3.95 4.17
CA THR A 197 -2.79 -3.05 5.02
C THR A 197 -3.79 -3.83 5.86
N ASN A 198 -4.38 -4.88 5.30
CA ASN A 198 -5.33 -5.73 6.02
C ASN A 198 -4.61 -6.62 7.05
N TRP A 199 -3.42 -7.17 6.73
CA TRP A 199 -2.65 -7.99 7.68
C TRP A 199 -2.11 -7.23 8.89
N VAL A 200 -1.88 -5.91 8.75
CA VAL A 200 -1.47 -5.06 9.86
C VAL A 200 -2.62 -4.85 10.86
N GLY A 201 -3.87 -5.16 10.49
CA GLY A 201 -5.04 -5.04 11.38
C GLY A 201 -5.66 -3.64 11.37
N ILE A 202 -5.59 -2.95 10.23
CA ILE A 202 -6.15 -1.60 10.08
C ILE A 202 -7.69 -1.63 10.02
N ASP A 203 -8.28 -2.75 9.56
CA ASP A 203 -9.74 -2.93 9.45
C ASP A 203 -10.43 -3.20 10.81
N ASP A 204 -9.72 -3.70 11.83
CA ASP A 204 -10.33 -4.25 13.06
C ASP A 204 -10.64 -3.20 14.15
N ALA A 205 -10.70 -1.90 13.82
CA ALA A 205 -10.86 -0.84 14.82
C ALA A 205 -12.27 -0.21 14.90
N GLU A 206 -13.26 -0.69 14.13
CA GLU A 206 -14.60 -0.08 14.10
C GLU A 206 -15.79 -1.06 14.23
N ASP A 207 -15.61 -2.25 14.84
CA ASP A 207 -16.73 -3.19 15.10
C ASP A 207 -16.83 -3.67 16.57
N ASP A 208 -16.26 -2.94 17.54
CA ASP A 208 -16.41 -3.23 18.99
C ASP A 208 -17.05 -2.05 19.75
N GLU A 209 -18.06 -1.38 19.17
CA GLU A 209 -18.99 -0.52 19.94
C GLU A 209 -20.40 -1.13 19.97
N ASP A 210 -20.79 -1.53 21.19
CA ASP A 210 -22.15 -1.61 21.75
C ASP A 210 -23.10 -2.77 21.37
N GLU A 211 -22.97 -3.89 22.10
CA GLU A 211 -24.15 -4.56 22.67
C GLU A 211 -23.94 -4.78 24.19
N GLU A 212 -24.06 -3.71 24.99
CA GLU A 212 -24.56 -3.86 26.36
C GLU A 212 -26.04 -4.26 26.26
N GLU A 213 -26.33 -5.56 26.20
CA GLU A 213 -27.67 -6.07 26.50
C GLU A 213 -27.99 -5.80 27.98
N GLY A 214 -28.64 -4.66 28.22
CA GLY A 214 -29.39 -4.42 29.43
C GLY A 214 -30.46 -5.49 29.61
N THR A 215 -30.21 -6.44 30.51
CA THR A 215 -31.27 -7.31 31.04
C THR A 215 -31.83 -6.67 32.30
N VAL A 216 -33.06 -6.15 32.14
CA VAL A 216 -33.97 -5.69 33.20
C VAL A 216 -34.39 -6.86 34.09
#